data_AF-A0A452XR22-F1
#
_entry.id   AF-A0A452XR22-F1
#
_cell.length_a   1.000
_cell.length_b   1.000
_cell.length_c   1.000
_cell.angle_alpha   90.00
_cell.angle_beta   90.00
_cell.angle_gamma   90.00
#
_symmetry.space_group_name_H-M   'P 1'
#
loop_
_entity.id
_entity.type
_entity.pdbx_description
1 polymer ?
#
loop_
_entity_poly.entity_id
_entity_poly.type
_entity_poly.pdbx_seq_one_letter_code
_entity_poly.pdbx_strand_id
1 'polypeptide(L)' 'MMKWKEYFPNKELVQPPQFEAEVLCYPKPEIVCDYLSWRQAECHNRNQYNTCFWILVKSGKGEGEGEAHGY' A
#
# COMPACT_ATOMS: atom_id res chain seq x y z
N MET A 1 7.27 9.42 -13.67
CA MET A 1 8.61 10.02 -13.75
C MET A 1 8.59 11.55 -13.68
N MET A 2 7.80 12.21 -14.54
CA MET A 2 7.78 13.69 -14.65
C MET A 2 7.48 14.46 -13.36
N LYS A 3 6.68 13.88 -12.45
CA LYS A 3 6.33 14.50 -11.16
C LYS A 3 7.31 14.19 -10.01
N TRP A 4 8.30 13.33 -10.20
CA TRP A 4 9.16 12.88 -9.10
C TRP A 4 9.94 14.02 -8.45
N LYS A 5 10.58 14.88 -9.24
CA LYS A 5 11.37 16.02 -8.74
C LYS A 5 10.54 17.11 -8.05
N GLU A 6 9.22 17.13 -8.28
CA GLU A 6 8.29 18.02 -7.58
C GLU A 6 8.10 17.59 -6.12
N TYR A 7 7.94 16.29 -5.87
CA TYR A 7 7.70 15.74 -4.52
C TYR A 7 8.99 15.35 -3.78
N PHE A 8 10.05 15.01 -4.52
CA PHE A 8 11.32 14.55 -3.98
C PHE A 8 12.50 15.33 -4.60
N PRO A 9 12.62 16.65 -4.35
CA PRO A 9 13.59 17.50 -5.04
C PRO A 9 15.04 17.11 -4.76
N ASN A 10 15.30 16.56 -3.56
CA ASN A 10 16.65 16.19 -3.11
C ASN A 10 16.94 14.69 -3.26
N LYS A 11 16.06 13.93 -3.92
CA LYS A 11 16.24 12.48 -4.12
C LYS A 11 16.15 12.17 -5.61
N GLU A 12 17.29 11.81 -6.19
CA GLU A 12 17.31 11.37 -7.58
C GLU A 12 16.58 10.04 -7.75
N LEU A 13 15.88 9.90 -8.89
CA LEU A 13 15.17 8.68 -9.23
C LEU A 13 16.15 7.67 -9.84
N VAL A 14 16.52 6.67 -9.05
CA VAL A 14 17.52 5.67 -9.45
C VAL A 14 17.01 4.75 -10.56
N GLN A 15 15.73 4.39 -10.51
CA GLN A 15 15.11 3.51 -11.49
C GLN A 15 13.69 3.98 -11.81
N PRO A 16 13.24 3.88 -13.07
CA PRO A 16 11.88 4.22 -13.41
C PRO A 16 10.91 3.24 -12.72
N PRO A 17 9.82 3.72 -12.11
CA PRO A 17 8.81 2.83 -11.55
C PRO A 17 8.11 2.07 -12.69
N GLN A 18 7.82 0.80 -12.44
CA GLN A 18 7.00 -0.05 -13.31
C GLN A 18 5.62 -0.22 -12.67
N PHE A 19 4.59 -0.31 -13.50
CA PHE A 19 3.22 -0.48 -13.05
C PHE A 19 2.61 -1.66 -13.79
N GLU A 20 1.96 -2.54 -13.03
CA GLU A 20 1.07 -3.56 -13.56
C GLU A 20 -0.34 -2.97 -13.68
N ALA A 21 -1.07 -3.43 -14.68
CA ALA A 21 -2.44 -3.00 -14.92
C ALA A 21 -3.30 -4.18 -15.33
N GLU A 22 -4.52 -4.20 -14.82
CA GLU A 22 -5.56 -5.16 -15.18
C GLU A 22 -6.82 -4.39 -15.56
N VAL A 23 -7.55 -4.89 -16.57
CA VAL A 23 -8.83 -4.33 -16.98
C VAL A 23 -9.94 -5.31 -16.60
N LEU A 24 -10.84 -4.86 -15.73
CA LEU A 24 -11.96 -5.65 -15.22
C LEU A 24 -13.27 -5.08 -15.75
N CYS A 25 -14.15 -5.95 -16.23
CA CYS A 25 -15.48 -5.58 -16.71
C CYS A 25 -16.54 -6.02 -15.70
N TYR A 26 -17.26 -5.05 -15.13
CA TYR A 26 -18.34 -5.30 -14.18
C TYR A 26 -19.69 -5.01 -14.84
N PRO A 27 -20.61 -5.99 -14.93
CA PRO A 27 -21.85 -5.85 -15.69
C PRO A 27 -22.91 -5.00 -14.99
N LYS A 28 -22.70 -4.62 -13.72
CA LYS A 28 -23.66 -3.87 -12.90
C LYS A 28 -22.94 -2.85 -12.01
N PRO A 29 -23.52 -1.65 -11.79
CA PRO A 29 -22.92 -0.63 -10.92
C PRO A 29 -22.68 -1.10 -9.49
N GLU A 30 -23.55 -1.95 -8.94
CA GLU A 30 -23.43 -2.45 -7.57
C GLU A 30 -22.13 -3.24 -7.38
N ILE A 31 -21.70 -3.99 -8.41
CA ILE A 31 -20.46 -4.78 -8.36
C ILE A 31 -19.22 -3.85 -8.34
N VAL A 32 -19.31 -2.68 -8.99
CA VAL A 32 -18.24 -1.67 -8.91
C VAL A 32 -18.16 -1.10 -7.49
N CYS A 33 -19.30 -0.82 -6.86
CA CYS A 33 -19.35 -0.38 -5.46
C CYS A 33 -18.75 -1.42 -4.52
N ASP A 34 -19.07 -2.70 -4.71
CA ASP A 34 -18.50 -3.80 -3.92
C ASP A 34 -16.99 -3.90 -4.11
N TYR A 35 -16.51 -3.80 -5.36
CA TYR A 35 -15.08 -3.79 -5.67
C TYR A 35 -14.35 -2.63 -4.99
N LEU A 36 -14.88 -1.40 -5.08
CA LEU A 36 -14.28 -0.24 -4.45
C LEU A 36 -14.30 -0.33 -2.92
N SER A 37 -15.39 -0.85 -2.35
CA SER A 37 -15.52 -1.09 -0.91
C SER A 37 -14.51 -2.13 -0.43
N TRP A 38 -14.30 -3.20 -1.21
CA TRP A 38 -13.28 -4.20 -0.93
C TRP A 38 -11.87 -3.59 -0.95
N ARG A 39 -11.55 -2.77 -1.96
CA ARG A 39 -10.25 -2.08 -2.03
C ARG A 39 -10.04 -1.12 -0.86
N GLN A 40 -11.09 -0.46 -0.40
CA GLN A 40 -11.05 0.39 0.80
C GLN A 40 -10.79 -0.44 2.06
N ALA A 41 -11.45 -1.58 2.22
CA ALA A 41 -11.25 -2.47 3.36
C ALA A 41 -9.81 -3.05 3.39
N GLU A 42 -9.27 -3.45 2.24
CA GLU A 42 -7.87 -3.89 2.14
C GLU A 42 -6.88 -2.77 2.52
N CYS A 43 -7.13 -1.54 2.07
CA CYS A 43 -6.32 -0.39 2.43
C CYS A 43 -6.37 -0.13 3.95
N HIS A 44 -7.57 -0.15 4.55
CA HIS A 44 -7.76 0.06 5.97
C HIS A 44 -6.98 -0.95 6.82
N ASN A 45 -7.16 -2.24 6.53
CA ASN A 45 -6.48 -3.31 7.24
C ASN A 45 -4.96 -3.23 7.08
N ARG A 46 -4.47 -3.03 5.85
CA ARG A 46 -3.03 -2.92 5.56
C ARG A 46 -2.41 -1.71 6.26
N ASN A 47 -3.10 -0.57 6.25
CA ASN A 47 -2.62 0.64 6.91
C ASN A 47 -2.57 0.48 8.43
N GLN A 48 -3.62 -0.08 9.05
CA GLN A 48 -3.63 -0.36 10.48
C GLN A 48 -2.48 -1.27 10.89
N TYR A 49 -2.31 -2.39 10.19
CA TYR A 49 -1.21 -3.33 10.45
C TYR A 49 0.15 -2.65 10.30
N ASN A 50 0.43 -2.02 9.15
CA ASN A 50 1.72 -1.39 8.89
C ASN A 50 2.04 -0.26 9.88
N THR A 51 1.03 0.49 10.32
CA THR A 51 1.23 1.55 11.33
C THR A 51 1.70 0.93 12.65
N CYS A 52 0.99 -0.08 13.15
CA CYS A 52 1.38 -0.77 14.38
C CYS A 52 2.76 -1.43 14.25
N PHE A 53 3.00 -2.13 13.13
CA PHE A 53 4.27 -2.79 12.83
C PHE A 53 5.44 -1.81 12.88
N TRP A 54 5.38 -0.71 12.12
CA TRP A 54 6.50 0.25 12.06
C TRP A 54 6.68 1.04 13.36
N ILE A 55 5.62 1.24 14.16
CA ILE A 55 5.76 1.77 15.52
C ILE A 55 6.56 0.79 16.39
N LEU A 56 6.28 -0.51 16.31
CA LEU A 56 7.02 -1.53 17.07
C LEU A 56 8.49 -1.60 16.64
N VAL A 57 8.77 -1.64 15.33
CA VAL A 57 10.15 -1.63 14.81
C VAL A 57 10.89 -0.38 15.29
N LYS A 58 10.26 0.80 15.24
CA LYS A 58 10.85 2.05 15.73
C LYS A 58 11.10 2.04 17.24
N SER A 59 10.34 1.26 18.02
CA SER A 59 10.55 1.09 19.47
C SER A 59 11.73 0.18 19.84
N GLY A 60 12.45 -0.34 18.83
CA GLY A 60 13.64 -1.18 19.03
C GLY A 60 13.36 -2.68 18.98
N LYS A 61 12.15 -3.10 18.63
CA LYS A 61 11.86 -4.51 18.29
C LYS A 61 12.46 -4.84 16.93
N GLY A 62 12.98 -6.06 16.78
CA GLY A 62 13.42 -6.54 15.47
C GLY A 62 12.26 -6.65 14.49
N GLU A 63 12.52 -6.55 13.18
CA GLU A 63 11.47 -6.67 12.14
C GLU A 63 10.68 -7.99 12.30
N GLY A 64 11.35 -9.12 12.53
CA GLY A 64 10.70 -10.41 12.80
C GLY A 64 9.96 -10.51 14.15
N GLU A 65 10.20 -9.59 15.09
CA GLU A 65 9.47 -9.53 16.37
C GLU A 65 8.27 -8.57 16.30
N GLY A 66 8.27 -7.66 15.32
CA GLY A 66 7.14 -6.81 14.96
C GLY A 66 6.08 -7.56 14.15
N GLU A 67 6.49 -8.61 13.44
CA GLU A 67 5.58 -9.54 12.77
C GLU A 67 4.84 -10.36 13.83
N ALA A 68 3.55 -10.11 14.00
CA ALA A 68 2.70 -11.06 14.70
C ALA A 68 2.62 -12.32 13.83
N HIS A 69 3.24 -13.42 14.28
CA HIS A 69 3.07 -14.72 13.63
C HIS A 69 1.57 -15.11 13.65
N GLY A 70 0.92 -15.03 12.49
CA GLY A 70 -0.47 -15.42 12.26
C GLY A 70 -1.05 -14.63 11.08
N TYR A 71 -1.27 -15.20 9.89
CA TYR A 71 -1.48 -16.59 9.45
C TYR A 71 -0.50 -17.02 8.35
#